data_AF-A0A9E6CAF3-F1
#
_entry.id   AF-A0A9E6CAF3-F1
#
_cell.length_a   1.000
_cell.length_b   1.000
_cell.length_c   1.000
_cell.angle_alpha   90.00
_cell.angle_beta   90.00
_cell.angle_gamma   90.00
#
_symmetry.space_group_name_H-M   'P 1'
#
loop_
_entity.id
_entity.type
_entity.pdbx_description
1 polymer ?
#
loop_
_entity_poly.entity_id
_entity_poly.type
_entity_poly.pdbx_seq_one_letter_code
_entity_poly.pdbx_strand_id
1 'polypeptide(L)' 'MKITFDPDIPADIQPQIEQLVKDSVQEKCTCGSDEIYVSIIDNKIIDIKCYDCGNSFFEAEIDIEETEE' A
#
# COMPACT_ATOMS: atom_id res chain seq x y z
N MET A 1 -5.36 9.44 -7.45
CA MET A 1 -5.23 8.80 -6.13
C MET A 1 -4.12 9.44 -5.33
N LYS A 2 -4.40 9.65 -4.05
CA LYS A 2 -3.39 10.00 -3.05
C LYS A 2 -3.07 8.74 -2.27
N ILE A 3 -1.79 8.44 -2.06
CA ILE A 3 -1.34 7.24 -1.33
C ILE A 3 -0.65 7.72 -0.05
N THR A 4 -1.06 7.16 1.07
CA THR A 4 -0.47 7.39 2.38
C THR A 4 0.10 6.08 2.88
N PHE A 5 1.37 6.10 3.27
CA PHE A 5 2.08 4.94 3.80
C PHE A 5 2.08 4.99 5.32
N ASP A 6 1.99 3.81 5.93
CA ASP A 6 2.24 3.63 7.35
C ASP A 6 3.68 4.04 7.69
N PRO A 7 3.92 4.72 8.83
CA PRO A 7 5.26 5.14 9.24
C PRO A 7 6.27 3.99 9.35
N ASP A 8 5.81 2.75 9.53
CA ASP A 8 6.67 1.57 9.58
C ASP A 8 7.18 1.13 8.18
N ILE A 9 6.64 1.67 7.08
CA ILE A 9 7.05 1.34 5.70
C ILE A 9 8.31 2.15 5.30
N PRO A 10 9.44 1.48 4.97
CA PRO A 10 10.66 2.14 4.54
C PRO A 10 10.46 2.99 3.27
N ALA A 11 11.04 4.19 3.25
CA ALA A 11 10.92 5.11 2.11
C ALA A 11 11.48 4.54 0.80
N ASP A 12 12.49 3.66 0.87
CA ASP A 12 13.09 3.01 -0.30
C ASP A 12 12.12 2.11 -1.09
N ILE A 13 11.14 1.49 -0.41
CA ILE A 13 10.16 0.60 -1.06
C ILE A 13 8.85 1.32 -1.42
N GLN A 14 8.57 2.48 -0.83
CA GLN A 14 7.40 3.30 -1.15
C GLN A 14 7.20 3.55 -2.66
N PRO A 15 8.21 3.89 -3.48
CA PRO A 15 7.99 4.09 -4.91
C PRO A 15 7.56 2.80 -5.64
N GLN A 16 8.05 1.64 -5.21
CA GLN A 16 7.66 0.35 -5.79
C GLN A 16 6.20 0.02 -5.45
N ILE A 17 5.82 0.23 -4.19
CA ILE A 17 4.44 0.04 -3.74
C ILE A 17 3.51 1.06 -4.42
N GLU A 18 3.93 2.31 -4.58
CA GLU A 18 3.16 3.33 -5.28
C GLU A 18 2.85 2.91 -6.72
N GLN A 19 3.82 2.36 -7.45
CA GLN A 19 3.57 1.82 -8.78
C GLN A 19 2.59 0.65 -8.73
N LEU A 20 2.79 -0.30 -7.82
CA LEU A 20 1.89 -1.45 -7.65
C LEU A 20 0.43 -1.03 -7.41
N VAL A 21 0.23 -0.05 -6.53
CA VAL A 21 -1.11 0.51 -6.24
C VAL A 21 -1.70 1.18 -7.47
N LYS A 22 -0.92 1.96 -8.23
CA LYS A 22 -1.39 2.63 -9.44
C LYS A 22 -1.76 1.66 -10.57
N ASP A 23 -1.02 0.57 -10.73
CA ASP A 23 -1.32 -0.47 -11.72
C ASP A 23 -2.55 -1.31 -11.33
N SER A 24 -2.70 -1.59 -10.03
CA SER A 24 -3.75 -2.48 -9.52
C SER A 24 -5.06 -1.77 -9.21
N VAL A 25 -5.01 -0.55 -8.68
CA VAL A 25 -6.19 0.25 -8.27
C VAL A 25 -6.50 1.28 -9.35
N GLN A 26 -7.30 0.89 -10.34
CA GLN A 26 -7.69 1.78 -11.44
C GLN A 26 -8.94 2.61 -11.14
N GLU A 27 -9.75 2.17 -10.17
CA GLU A 27 -11.03 2.78 -9.83
C GLU A 27 -11.07 3.29 -8.38
N LYS A 28 -11.98 4.24 -8.12
CA LYS A 28 -12.23 4.74 -6.77
C LYS A 28 -12.78 3.63 -5.89
N CYS A 29 -12.57 3.79 -4.58
CA CYS A 29 -13.25 2.93 -3.62
C CYS A 29 -14.78 3.05 -3.77
N THR A 30 -15.52 2.01 -3.39
CA THR A 30 -16.98 2.00 -3.38
C THR A 30 -17.59 3.06 -2.47
N CYS A 31 -16.84 3.56 -1.48
CA CYS A 31 -17.24 4.69 -0.64
C CYS A 31 -17.11 6.06 -1.34
N GLY A 32 -16.50 6.12 -2.53
CA GLY A 32 -16.27 7.33 -3.30
C GLY A 32 -14.92 8.03 -3.04
N SER A 33 -14.14 7.53 -2.08
CA SER A 33 -12.79 8.05 -1.79
C SER A 33 -11.76 7.59 -2.83
N ASP A 34 -10.82 8.48 -3.13
CA ASP A 34 -9.69 8.30 -4.05
C ASP A 34 -8.36 8.24 -3.27
N GLU A 35 -8.44 8.12 -1.94
CA GLU A 35 -7.30 8.05 -1.03
C GLU A 35 -7.05 6.62 -0.55
N ILE A 36 -5.82 6.17 -0.72
CA ILE A 36 -5.34 4.82 -0.41
C ILE A 36 -4.40 4.90 0.78
N TYR A 37 -4.56 3.95 1.70
CA TYR A 37 -3.67 3.71 2.82
C TYR A 37 -2.98 2.36 2.64
N VAL A 38 -1.67 2.34 2.81
CA VAL A 38 -0.88 1.12 2.80
C VAL A 38 -0.41 0.85 4.22
N SER A 39 -0.79 -0.29 4.78
CA SER A 39 -0.37 -0.72 6.12
C SER A 39 0.36 -2.04 6.07
N ILE A 40 1.36 -2.22 6.94
CA ILE A 40 2.01 -3.51 7.15
C ILE A 40 1.09 -4.38 8.02
N ILE A 41 0.72 -5.56 7.54
CA ILE A 41 -0.08 -6.54 8.29
C ILE A 41 0.79 -7.69 8.83
N ASP A 42 1.90 -7.99 8.15
CA ASP A 42 2.90 -8.96 8.59
C ASP A 42 4.28 -8.50 8.09
N ASN A 43 5.38 -9.10 8.57
CA ASN A 43 6.76 -8.63 8.35
C ASN A 43 7.09 -8.30 6.88
N LYS A 44 6.48 -9.02 5.94
CA LYS A 44 6.65 -8.83 4.50
C LYS A 44 5.34 -8.63 3.75
N ILE A 45 4.23 -8.42 4.45
CA ILE A 45 2.90 -8.33 3.81
C ILE A 45 2.30 -6.96 4.11
N ILE A 46 1.90 -6.27 3.05
CA ILE A 46 1.17 -5.02 3.10
C ILE A 46 -0.29 -5.22 2.67
N ASP A 47 -1.18 -4.49 3.33
CA ASP A 47 -2.58 -4.35 3.00
C ASP A 47 -2.81 -2.99 2.35
N ILE A 48 -3.32 -3.00 1.11
CA ILE A 48 -3.68 -1.82 0.36
C ILE A 48 -5.17 -1.61 0.57
N LYS A 49 -5.54 -0.60 1.35
CA LYS A 49 -6.94 -0.33 1.72
C LYS A 49 -7.33 1.12 1.50
N CYS A 50 -8.62 1.40 1.50
CA CYS A 50 -9.12 2.77 1.43
C CYS A 50 -8.83 3.50 2.75
N TYR A 51 -8.28 4.72 2.66
CA TYR A 51 -8.00 5.53 3.84
C TYR A 51 -9.27 5.93 4.60
N ASP A 52 -10.39 6.12 3.89
CA ASP A 52 -11.61 6.68 4.47
C ASP A 52 -12.53 5.60 5.09
N CYS A 53 -12.82 4.52 4.36
CA CYS A 53 -13.71 3.46 4.83
C CYS A 53 -13.00 2.20 5.34
N GLY A 54 -11.67 2.11 5.19
CA GLY A 54 -10.88 0.94 5.59
C GLY A 54 -11.08 -0.30 4.72
N ASN A 55 -11.81 -0.20 3.59
CA ASN A 55 -12.02 -1.35 2.71
C ASN A 55 -10.70 -1.78 2.06
N SER A 56 -10.26 -3.00 2.32
CA SER A 56 -9.11 -3.63 1.66
C SER A 56 -9.39 -3.86 0.18
N PHE A 57 -8.47 -3.41 -0.66
CA PHE A 57 -8.48 -3.68 -2.10
C PHE A 57 -7.78 -5.01 -2.37
N PHE A 58 -6.55 -5.16 -1.87
CA PHE A 58 -5.76 -6.37 -1.98
C PHE A 58 -4.58 -6.35 -0.99
N GLU A 59 -4.02 -7.52 -0.75
CA GLU A 59 -2.80 -7.71 0.02
C GLU A 59 -1.65 -8.04 -0.94
N ALA A 60 -0.46 -7.53 -0.65
CA ALA A 60 0.74 -7.81 -1.44
C ALA A 60 1.91 -8.17 -0.54
N GLU A 61 2.68 -9.17 -0.98
CA GLU A 61 3.96 -9.48 -0.37
C GLU A 61 5.03 -8.54 -0.95
N ILE A 62 5.79 -7.90 -0.08
CA ILE A 62 6.91 -7.02 -0.41
C ILE A 62 8.20 -7.70 0.04
N ASP A 63 9.12 -7.90 -0.90
CA ASP A 63 10.46 -8.32 -0.54
C ASP A 63 11.24 -7.08 -0.09
N ILE A 64 11.20 -6.83 1.21
CA ILE A 64 12.16 -5.94 1.86
C ILE A 64 13.45 -6.75 1.88
N GLU A 65 14.23 -6.68 0.80
CA GLU A 65 15.58 -7.24 0.78
C GLU A 65 16.34 -6.57 1.93
N GLU A 66 16.48 -7.29 3.06
CA GLU A 66 17.48 -6.95 4.07
C GLU A 66 18.79 -6.92 3.31
N THR A 67 19.33 -5.72 3.09
CA THR A 67 20.68 -5.57 2.55
C THR A 67 21.61 -6.07 3.64
N GLU A 68 21.77 -7.39 3.72
CA GLU A 68 22.84 -8.02 4.49
C GLU A 68 24.14 -7.71 3.75
N GLU A 69 24.84 -6.67 4.22
CA GLU A 69 26.26 -6.39 3.88
C GLU A 69 27.19 -7.50 4.40
#